data_AF-A0A1Y0IHD4-F1
#
_entry.id   AF-A0A1Y0IHD4-F1
#
_cell.length_a   1.000
_cell.length_b   1.000
_cell.length_c   1.000
_cell.angle_alpha   90.00
_cell.angle_beta   90.00
_cell.angle_gamma   90.00
#
_symmetry.space_group_name_H-M   'P 1'
#
loop_
_entity.id
_entity.type
_entity.pdbx_description
1 polymer ?
#
loop_
_entity_poly.entity_id
_entity_poly.type
_entity_poly.pdbx_seq_one_letter_code
_entity_poly.pdbx_strand_id
1 'polypeptide(L)' 'METRGIHRDRQYTLFELADRAGITVADVQELVHRGKLDSHYTDDTELINGKDFLNWAQRVEQAGEGHRHFQ' A
#
# COMPACT_ATOMS: atom_id res chain seq x y z
N MET A 1 -7.27 3.44 -8.36
CA MET A 1 -7.78 2.53 -7.30
C MET A 1 -8.45 3.39 -6.24
N GLU A 2 -9.66 3.06 -5.77
CA GLU A 2 -10.31 3.85 -4.70
C GLU A 2 -9.77 3.45 -3.32
N THR A 3 -8.72 4.13 -2.84
CA THR A 3 -8.19 3.98 -1.47
C THR A 3 -9.11 4.66 -0.45
N ARG A 4 -10.34 4.17 -0.31
CA ARG A 4 -11.34 4.76 0.60
C ARG A 4 -10.91 4.55 2.05
N GLY A 5 -10.49 5.64 2.72
CA GLY A 5 -10.29 5.65 4.17
C GLY A 5 -8.88 5.31 4.66
N ILE A 6 -7.87 5.34 3.77
CA ILE A 6 -6.47 5.28 4.18
C ILE A 6 -5.98 6.71 4.43
N HIS A 7 -5.65 7.02 5.67
CA HIS A 7 -5.10 8.30 6.11
C HIS A 7 -3.57 8.25 6.23
N ARG A 8 -2.89 9.34 5.82
CA ARG A 8 -1.42 9.46 5.83
C ARG A 8 -0.82 9.37 7.23
N ASP A 9 -1.52 9.87 8.25
CA ASP A 9 -1.01 9.98 9.62
C ASP A 9 -1.43 8.79 10.51
N ARG A 10 -1.79 7.66 9.90
CA ARG A 10 -2.22 6.45 10.60
C ARG A 10 -1.42 5.23 10.18
N GLN A 11 -1.35 4.27 11.09
CA GLN A 11 -0.79 2.95 10.86
C GLN A 11 -1.92 1.93 10.73
N TYR A 12 -1.69 0.91 9.91
CA TYR A 12 -2.65 -0.13 9.61
C TYR A 12 -1.97 -1.49 9.69
N THR A 13 -2.68 -2.48 10.21
CA THR A 13 -2.29 -3.87 10.00
C THR A 13 -2.36 -4.25 8.52
N LEU A 14 -1.69 -5.34 8.14
CA LEU A 14 -1.82 -5.90 6.78
C LEU A 14 -3.28 -6.12 6.38
N PHE A 15 -4.09 -6.63 7.32
CA PHE A 15 -5.51 -6.92 7.11
C PHE A 15 -6.33 -5.65 6.87
N GLU A 16 -6.22 -4.65 7.75
CA GLU A 16 -6.95 -3.39 7.59
C GLU A 16 -6.55 -2.64 6.33
N LEU A 17 -5.26 -2.69 5.97
CA LEU A 17 -4.78 -2.01 4.78
C LEU A 17 -5.32 -2.69 3.52
N ALA A 18 -5.28 -4.03 3.46
CA ALA A 18 -5.82 -4.82 2.38
C ALA A 18 -7.32 -4.56 2.17
N ASP A 19 -8.11 -4.60 3.25
CA ASP A 19 -9.55 -4.34 3.25
C ASP A 19 -9.87 -2.94 2.69
N ARG A 20 -9.21 -1.89 3.20
CA ARG A 20 -9.45 -0.50 2.77
C ARG A 20 -8.95 -0.19 1.36
N ALA A 21 -7.88 -0.87 0.92
CA ALA A 21 -7.33 -0.70 -0.41
C ALA A 21 -8.04 -1.55 -1.47
N GLY A 22 -8.86 -2.52 -1.07
CA GLY A 22 -9.50 -3.47 -1.98
C GLY A 22 -8.51 -4.42 -2.65
N ILE A 23 -7.42 -4.80 -1.95
CA ILE A 23 -6.41 -5.76 -2.41
C ILE A 23 -6.28 -6.91 -1.41
N THR A 24 -5.53 -7.96 -1.71
CA THR A 24 -5.37 -9.08 -0.77
C THR A 24 -4.26 -8.80 0.26
N VAL A 25 -4.35 -9.45 1.42
CA VAL A 25 -3.26 -9.43 2.41
C VAL A 25 -1.95 -9.95 1.81
N ALA A 26 -2.02 -10.96 0.94
CA ALA A 26 -0.86 -11.50 0.24
C ALA A 26 -0.18 -10.46 -0.67
N ASP A 27 -0.97 -9.62 -1.36
CA ASP A 27 -0.43 -8.52 -2.16
C ASP A 27 0.31 -7.51 -1.27
N VAL A 28 -0.28 -7.11 -0.15
CA VAL A 28 0.36 -6.20 0.81
C VAL A 28 1.66 -6.80 1.33
N GLN A 29 1.65 -8.07 1.69
CA GLN A 29 2.82 -8.76 2.22
C GLN A 29 3.91 -8.95 1.16
N GLU A 30 3.54 -9.16 -0.11
CA GLU A 30 4.49 -9.16 -1.22
C GLU A 30 5.16 -7.78 -1.37
N LEU A 31 4.41 -6.69 -1.22
CA LEU A 31 4.98 -5.33 -1.29
C LEU A 31 6.00 -5.09 -0.18
N VAL A 32 5.72 -5.55 1.04
CA VAL A 32 6.67 -5.48 2.15
C VAL A 32 7.91 -6.33 1.86
N HIS A 33 7.74 -7.60 1.49
CA HIS A 33 8.86 -8.50 1.18
C HIS A 33 9.75 -8.00 0.03
N ARG A 34 9.17 -7.31 -0.96
CA ARG A 34 9.91 -6.70 -2.08
C ARG A 34 10.53 -5.34 -1.74
N GLY A 35 10.41 -4.87 -0.49
CA GLY A 35 10.92 -3.57 -0.04
C GLY A 35 10.23 -2.38 -0.72
N LYS A 36 8.97 -2.56 -1.15
CA LYS A 36 8.14 -1.50 -1.73
C LYS A 36 7.36 -0.72 -0.68
N LEU A 37 7.10 -1.35 0.46
CA LEU A 37 6.50 -0.74 1.63
C LEU A 37 7.37 -1.04 2.85
N ASP A 38 7.60 -0.02 3.67
CA ASP A 38 8.17 -0.20 4.99
C ASP A 38 7.08 -0.71 5.95
N SER A 39 7.45 -1.69 6.75
CA SER A 39 6.66 -2.19 7.87
C SER A 39 7.48 -2.14 9.16
N HIS A 40 6.79 -2.02 10.30
CA HIS A 40 7.39 -2.17 11.61
C HIS A 40 6.53 -3.07 12.48
N TYR A 41 7.17 -3.79 13.39
CA TYR A 41 6.50 -4.69 14.32
C TYR A 41 6.24 -3.97 15.65
N THR A 42 5.04 -4.12 16.19
CA THR A 42 4.66 -3.66 17.54
C THR A 42 3.80 -4.74 18.17
N ASP A 43 4.21 -5.24 19.34
CA ASP A 43 3.50 -6.30 20.06
C ASP A 43 3.08 -7.47 19.14
N ASP A 44 4.06 -8.01 18.39
CA ASP A 44 3.89 -9.11 17.42
C ASP A 44 3.00 -8.79 16.19
N THR A 45 2.55 -7.54 16.06
CA THR A 45 1.71 -7.08 14.96
C THR A 45 2.53 -6.29 13.95
N GLU A 46 2.53 -6.73 12.68
CA GLU A 46 3.13 -5.97 11.58
C GLU A 46 2.21 -4.82 11.15
N LEU A 47 2.76 -3.61 11.20
CA LEU A 47 2.08 -2.37 10.90
C LEU A 47 2.74 -1.65 9.73
N ILE A 48 1.92 -1.05 8.87
CA ILE A 48 2.34 -0.26 7.72
C ILE A 48 1.85 1.17 7.90
N ASN A 49 2.70 2.14 7.58
CA ASN A 49 2.32 3.54 7.57
C ASN A 49 1.46 3.86 6.34
N GLY A 50 0.28 4.45 6.57
CA GLY A 50 -0.63 4.85 5.49
C GLY A 50 -0.01 5.83 4.51
N LYS A 51 0.91 6.71 4.96
CA LYS A 51 1.67 7.61 4.08
C LYS A 51 2.48 6.84 3.04
N ASP A 52 3.20 5.80 3.46
CA ASP A 52 4.10 5.04 2.58
C ASP A 52 3.29 4.23 1.56
N PHE A 53 2.17 3.62 2.02
CA PHE A 53 1.23 2.97 1.12
C PHE A 53 0.65 3.93 0.07
N LEU A 54 0.18 5.11 0.47
CA LEU A 54 -0.38 6.10 -0.46
C LEU A 54 0.67 6.62 -1.44
N ASN A 55 1.90 6.84 -0.99
CA ASN A 55 3.00 7.24 -1.88
C ASN A 55 3.32 6.14 -2.90
N TRP A 56 3.31 4.87 -2.49
CA TRP A 56 3.46 3.74 -3.42
C TRP A 56 2.30 3.69 -4.43
N ALA A 57 1.05 3.76 -3.96
CA ALA A 57 -0.13 3.69 -4.82
C ALA A 57 -0.12 4.80 -5.88
N GLN A 58 0.22 6.03 -5.48
CA GLN A 58 0.37 7.16 -6.41
C GLN A 58 1.46 6.90 -7.46
N ARG A 59 2.59 6.28 -7.09
CA ARG A 59 3.66 5.93 -8.04
C ARG A 59 3.22 4.84 -9.01
N VAL A 60 2.43 3.87 -8.57
CA VAL A 60 1.87 2.82 -9.44
C VAL A 60 0.88 3.40 -10.42
N GLU A 61 -0.01 4.30 -9.99
CA GLU A 61 -0.95 4.99 -10.89
C GLU A 61 -0.19 5.80 -11.96
N GLN A 62 0.84 6.56 -11.57
CA GLN A 62 1.67 7.33 -12.51
C GLN A 62 2.48 6.45 -13.47
N ALA A 63 2.99 5.30 -13.00
CA ALA A 63 3.71 4.33 -13.86
C ALA A 63 2.76 3.60 -14.84
N GLY A 64 1.49 3.44 -14.48
CA GLY A 64 0.44 2.90 -15.33
C GLY A 64 -0.03 3.87 -16.42
N GLU A 65 0.00 5.17 -16.15
CA GLU A 65 -0.37 6.22 -17.13
C GLU A 65 0.73 6.52 -18.16
N GLY A 66 2.00 6.26 -17.83
CA GLY A 66 3.12 6.41 -18.78
C GLY A 66 3.17 5.38 -19.92
N HIS A 67 2.41 4.27 -19.83
CA HIS A 67 2.40 3.22 -20.86
C HIS A 67 1.29 3.35 -21.90
N ARG A 68 0.36 4.31 -21.77
CA ARG A 68 -0.77 4.46 -22.71
C ARG A 68 -0.59 5.54 -23.77
N HIS A 69 0.60 6.15 -23.86
CA HIS A 69 0.87 7.26 -24.79
C HIS A 69 1.86 6.90 -25.90
N PHE A 70 1.84 5.64 -26.35
CA PHE A 70 2.47 5.19 -27.59
C PHE A 70 1.57 4.17 -28.28
N GLN A 71 0.51 4.64 -28.95
CA GLN A 71 0.10 4.08 -30.23
C GLN A 71 -0.76 5.07 -31.02
#